data_AF-A0A7W0RYW6-F1
#
_entry.id   AF-A0A7W0RYW6-F1
#
_cell.length_a   1.000
_cell.length_b   1.000
_cell.length_c   1.000
_cell.angle_alpha   90.00
_cell.angle_beta   90.00
_cell.angle_gamma   90.00
#
_symmetry.space_group_name_H-M   'P 1'
#
loop_
_entity.id
_entity.type
_entity.pdbx_description
1 polymer ?
#
loop_
_entity_poly.entity_id
_entity_poly.type
_entity_poly.pdbx_seq_one_letter_code
_entity_poly.pdbx_strand_id
1 'polypeptide(L)'
;MNALLREWDGPFGLPPFAAVDDSDFAPAFDAALTEARAEIDAIAADPAEPSFANTIAAMERAGRRLDRVASVFFNLAGADTNDAREALQRDISPRLAAHHSQTIMNAALFDRVGALMARRGA
;
A
#
# COMPACT_ATOMS: atom_id res chain seq x y z
N MET A 1 -12.33 13.65 -10.51
CA MET A 1 -12.31 12.91 -9.24
C MET A 1 -11.94 11.47 -9.59
N ASN A 2 -10.91 10.90 -8.97
CA ASN A 2 -10.42 9.57 -9.33
C ASN A 2 -11.20 8.48 -8.56
N ALA A 3 -11.86 7.57 -9.28
CA ALA A 3 -12.72 6.54 -8.69
C ALA A 3 -11.98 5.49 -7.86
N LEU A 4 -10.68 5.31 -8.10
CA LEU A 4 -9.84 4.38 -7.32
C LEU A 4 -9.47 4.96 -5.95
N LEU A 5 -9.48 6.29 -5.78
CA LEU A 5 -9.07 6.97 -4.54
C LEU A 5 -10.22 7.24 -3.58
N ARG A 6 -11.47 7.05 -3.99
CA ARG A 6 -12.64 7.19 -3.10
C ARG A 6 -12.91 5.92 -2.29
N GLU A 7 -13.72 6.06 -1.25
CA GLU A 7 -14.32 4.91 -0.59
C GLU A 7 -15.22 4.14 -1.57
N TRP A 8 -15.12 2.82 -1.54
CA TRP A 8 -15.95 1.94 -2.38
C TRP A 8 -17.16 1.52 -1.57
N ASP A 9 -18.33 1.78 -2.13
CA ASP A 9 -19.66 1.53 -1.58
C ASP A 9 -20.36 0.34 -2.24
N GLY A 10 -19.66 -0.39 -3.12
CA GLY A 10 -20.16 -1.60 -3.75
C GLY A 10 -20.36 -2.75 -2.76
N PRO A 11 -21.20 -3.76 -3.09
CA PRO A 11 -21.42 -4.92 -2.23
C PRO A 11 -20.11 -5.58 -1.81
N PHE A 12 -19.92 -5.82 -0.51
CA PHE A 12 -18.68 -6.38 0.06
C PHE A 12 -17.41 -5.55 -0.22
N GLY A 13 -17.56 -4.26 -0.54
CA GLY A 13 -16.44 -3.39 -0.93
C GLY A 13 -16.01 -3.61 -2.37
N LEU A 14 -16.91 -4.02 -3.27
CA LEU A 14 -16.61 -4.17 -4.70
C LEU A 14 -16.11 -2.83 -5.29
N PRO A 15 -14.96 -2.82 -6.00
CA PRO A 15 -14.47 -1.62 -6.65
C PRO A 15 -15.43 -1.16 -7.77
N PRO A 16 -15.50 0.16 -8.04
CA PRO A 16 -16.41 0.72 -9.02
C PRO A 16 -15.87 0.54 -10.45
N PHE A 17 -15.70 -0.71 -10.91
CA PHE A 17 -15.09 -1.04 -12.22
C PHE A 17 -15.67 -0.23 -13.39
N ALA A 18 -16.98 0.01 -13.40
CA ALA A 18 -17.67 0.78 -14.44
C ALA A 18 -17.25 2.27 -14.51
N ALA A 19 -16.57 2.78 -13.50
CA ALA A 19 -16.11 4.16 -13.41
C ALA A 19 -14.57 4.28 -13.35
N VAL A 20 -13.84 3.20 -13.65
CA VAL A 20 -12.37 3.18 -13.68
C VAL A 20 -11.92 3.17 -15.14
N ASP A 21 -11.16 4.20 -15.52
CA ASP A 21 -10.47 4.27 -16.80
C ASP A 21 -8.98 3.96 -16.63
N ASP A 22 -8.30 3.52 -17.69
CA ASP A 22 -6.87 3.20 -17.63
C ASP A 22 -6.03 4.42 -17.20
N SER A 23 -6.48 5.64 -17.54
CA SER A 23 -5.84 6.90 -17.15
C SER A 23 -5.95 7.22 -15.65
N ASP A 24 -6.81 6.53 -14.90
CA ASP A 24 -6.95 6.73 -13.45
C ASP A 24 -5.82 6.05 -12.67
N PHE A 25 -5.19 4.99 -13.21
CA PHE A 25 -4.28 4.17 -12.43
C PHE A 25 -2.98 4.88 -12.07
N ALA A 26 -2.32 5.55 -13.01
CA ALA A 26 -1.06 6.25 -12.75
C ALA A 26 -1.19 7.29 -11.60
N PRO A 27 -2.12 8.26 -11.66
CA PRO A 27 -2.29 9.21 -10.55
C PRO A 27 -2.78 8.53 -9.26
N ALA A 28 -3.55 7.44 -9.35
CA ALA A 28 -3.96 6.68 -8.16
C ALA A 28 -2.78 6.00 -7.47
N PHE A 29 -1.87 5.39 -8.24
CA PHE A 29 -0.65 4.79 -7.72
C PHE A 29 0.28 5.85 -7.11
N ASP A 30 0.44 7.01 -7.74
CA ASP A 30 1.26 8.10 -7.20
C ASP A 30 0.76 8.55 -5.82
N ALA A 31 -0.54 8.79 -5.70
CA ALA A 31 -1.16 9.17 -4.44
C ALA A 31 -1.06 8.06 -3.39
N ALA A 32 -1.36 6.82 -3.77
CA ALA A 32 -1.38 5.69 -2.84
C ALA A 32 0.03 5.28 -2.36
N LEU A 33 1.05 5.35 -3.22
CA LEU A 33 2.45 5.13 -2.83
C LEU A 33 2.93 6.22 -1.85
N THR A 34 2.56 7.47 -2.11
CA THR A 34 2.90 8.60 -1.24
C THR A 34 2.29 8.42 0.15
N GLU A 35 1.01 8.06 0.21
CA GLU A 35 0.32 7.78 1.47
C GLU A 35 0.91 6.56 2.20
N ALA A 36 1.13 5.44 1.50
CA ALA A 36 1.70 4.24 2.10
C ALA A 36 3.09 4.49 2.68
N ARG A 37 3.93 5.29 2.00
CA ARG A 37 5.23 5.72 2.54
C ARG A 37 5.06 6.55 3.81
N ALA A 38 4.16 7.53 3.81
CA ALA A 38 3.92 8.38 4.97
C ALA A 38 3.39 7.60 6.18
N GLU A 39 2.53 6.61 5.97
CA GLU A 39 2.01 5.73 7.03
C GLU A 39 3.14 4.91 7.68
N ILE A 40 4.01 4.31 6.86
CA ILE A 40 5.19 3.57 7.34
C ILE A 40 6.15 4.49 8.10
N ASP A 41 6.44 5.67 7.56
CA ASP A 41 7.36 6.62 8.19
C ASP A 41 6.81 7.12 9.54
N ALA A 42 5.48 7.32 9.65
CA ALA A 42 4.83 7.68 10.90
C ALA A 42 4.94 6.58 11.96
N ILE A 43 4.81 5.31 11.58
CA ILE A 43 5.00 4.17 12.49
C ILE A 43 6.46 4.09 12.94
N ALA A 44 7.40 4.27 12.00
CA ALA A 44 8.84 4.22 12.28
C ALA A 44 9.28 5.33 13.26
N ALA A 45 8.70 6.52 13.11
CA ALA A 45 9.04 7.72 13.87
C ALA A 45 8.17 7.96 15.11
N ASP A 46 7.22 7.09 15.44
CA ASP A 46 6.35 7.24 16.61
C ASP A 46 7.19 7.27 17.90
N PRO A 47 7.20 8.38 18.66
CA PRO A 47 8.05 8.51 19.84
C PRO A 47 7.54 7.70 21.05
N ALA A 48 6.31 7.16 20.99
CA ALA A 48 5.80 6.30 22.04
C ALA A 48 6.56 4.96 22.09
N GLU A 49 6.60 4.36 23.28
CA GLU A 49 7.17 3.02 23.45
C GLU A 49 6.46 2.03 22.49
N PRO A 50 7.20 1.15 21.78
CA PRO A 50 6.58 0.22 20.85
C PRO A 50 5.61 -0.69 21.60
N SER A 51 4.40 -0.82 21.05
CA SER A 51 3.32 -1.70 21.47
C SER A 51 2.82 -2.48 20.25
N PHE A 52 2.07 -3.57 20.48
CA PHE A 52 1.45 -4.29 19.37
C PHE A 52 0.55 -3.37 18.52
N ALA A 53 -0.17 -2.44 19.15
CA ALA A 53 -1.12 -1.56 18.49
C ALA A 53 -0.44 -0.52 17.58
N ASN A 54 0.61 0.15 18.06
CA ASN A 54 1.31 1.23 17.33
C ASN A 54 2.48 0.73 16.46
N THR A 55 2.70 -0.58 16.37
CA THR A 55 3.75 -1.18 15.55
C THR A 55 3.14 -2.25 14.65
N ILE A 56 2.84 -3.45 15.16
CA ILE A 56 2.37 -4.56 14.33
C ILE A 56 1.00 -4.27 13.72
N ALA A 57 0.00 -3.93 14.53
CA ALA A 57 -1.34 -3.65 14.03
C ALA A 57 -1.40 -2.35 13.21
N ALA A 58 -0.44 -1.44 13.39
CA ALA A 58 -0.33 -0.25 12.55
C ALA A 58 0.26 -0.61 11.18
N MET A 59 1.30 -1.42 11.12
CA MET A 59 1.89 -1.94 9.89
C MET A 59 0.87 -2.73 9.06
N GLU A 60 0.06 -3.58 9.69
CA GLU A 60 -1.02 -4.34 9.03
C GLU A 60 -2.15 -3.44 8.45
N ARG A 61 -2.26 -2.18 8.92
CA ARG A 61 -3.26 -1.22 8.42
C ARG A 61 -2.69 -0.23 7.41
N ALA A 62 -1.37 -0.09 7.37
CA ALA A 62 -0.68 0.77 6.41
C ALA A 62 -0.80 0.18 5.00
N GLY A 63 -0.76 1.03 3.98
CA GLY A 63 -0.79 0.63 2.58
C GLY A 63 -2.16 0.24 2.03
N ARG A 64 -3.24 0.27 2.83
CA ARG A 64 -4.57 -0.18 2.38
C ARG A 64 -5.07 0.47 1.09
N ARG A 65 -4.77 1.75 0.87
CA ARG A 65 -5.14 2.42 -0.39
C ARG A 65 -4.32 1.87 -1.56
N LEU A 66 -3.02 1.68 -1.36
CA LEU A 66 -2.12 1.09 -2.36
C LEU A 66 -2.55 -0.34 -2.70
N ASP A 67 -2.86 -1.16 -1.70
CA ASP A 67 -3.34 -2.53 -1.90
C ASP A 67 -4.63 -2.56 -2.72
N ARG A 68 -5.56 -1.64 -2.45
CA ARG A 68 -6.82 -1.54 -3.22
C ARG A 68 -6.56 -1.16 -4.69
N VAL A 69 -5.77 -0.12 -4.95
CA VAL A 69 -5.41 0.30 -6.31
C VAL A 69 -4.69 -0.83 -7.05
N ALA A 70 -3.68 -1.44 -6.41
CA ALA A 70 -2.92 -2.54 -6.97
C ALA A 70 -3.79 -3.76 -7.27
N SER A 71 -4.73 -4.11 -6.38
CA SER A 71 -5.63 -5.25 -6.56
C SER A 71 -6.51 -5.11 -7.80
N VAL A 72 -7.07 -3.92 -8.05
CA VAL A 72 -7.85 -3.65 -9.27
C VAL A 72 -6.96 -3.70 -10.50
N PHE A 73 -5.80 -3.03 -10.44
CA PHE A 73 -4.89 -2.94 -11.57
C PHE A 73 -4.37 -4.31 -12.01
N PHE A 74 -3.83 -5.11 -11.08
CA PHE A 74 -3.27 -6.42 -11.39
C PHE A 74 -4.34 -7.46 -11.73
N ASN A 75 -5.58 -7.28 -11.26
CA ASN A 75 -6.70 -8.08 -11.74
C ASN A 75 -6.96 -7.81 -13.24
N LEU A 76 -7.06 -6.54 -13.65
CA LEU A 76 -7.27 -6.19 -15.06
C LEU A 76 -6.06 -6.54 -15.92
N ALA A 77 -4.84 -6.23 -15.49
CA ALA A 77 -3.62 -6.58 -16.21
C ALA A 77 -3.43 -8.10 -16.40
N GLY A 78 -3.97 -8.92 -15.49
CA GLY A 78 -3.94 -10.37 -15.62
C GLY A 78 -5.07 -10.95 -16.48
N ALA A 79 -6.27 -10.39 -16.40
CA ALA A 79 -7.48 -10.97 -17.00
C ALA A 79 -7.93 -10.30 -18.31
N ASP A 80 -7.59 -9.02 -18.50
CA ASP A 80 -8.08 -8.15 -19.58
C ASP A 80 -7.00 -7.10 -19.91
N THR A 81 -5.80 -7.51 -20.33
CA THR A 81 -4.70 -6.54 -20.54
C THR A 81 -4.85 -5.74 -21.85
N ASN A 82 -4.10 -4.65 -21.93
CA ASN A 82 -3.90 -3.84 -23.14
C ASN A 82 -2.55 -3.10 -23.08
N ASP A 83 -2.15 -2.46 -24.18
CA ASP A 83 -0.86 -1.75 -24.28
C ASP A 83 -0.65 -0.69 -23.17
N ALA A 84 -1.71 0.01 -22.75
CA ALA A 84 -1.63 1.02 -21.69
C ALA A 84 -1.40 0.37 -20.32
N ARG A 85 -2.11 -0.72 -20.01
CA ARG A 85 -1.95 -1.50 -18.78
C ARG A 85 -0.56 -2.13 -18.72
N GLU A 86 -0.06 -2.70 -19.81
CA GLU A 86 1.30 -3.26 -19.87
C GLU A 86 2.38 -2.18 -19.70
N ALA A 87 2.20 -1.02 -20.31
CA ALA A 87 3.11 0.11 -20.15
C ALA A 87 3.15 0.60 -18.71
N LEU A 88 2.00 0.77 -18.08
CA LEU A 88 1.93 1.16 -16.67
C LEU A 88 2.49 0.08 -15.76
N GLN A 89 2.26 -1.20 -16.04
CA GLN A 89 2.81 -2.30 -15.25
C GLN A 89 4.34 -2.27 -15.22
N ARG A 90 4.98 -2.00 -16.37
CA ARG A 90 6.44 -1.82 -16.45
C ARG A 90 6.94 -0.62 -15.66
N ASP A 91 6.21 0.49 -15.65
CA ASP A 91 6.57 1.67 -14.86
C ASP A 91 6.40 1.45 -13.35
N ILE A 92 5.28 0.87 -12.93
CA ILE A 92 4.91 0.81 -11.52
C ILE A 92 5.59 -0.34 -10.76
N SER A 93 5.89 -1.45 -11.43
CA SER A 93 6.54 -2.62 -10.80
C SER A 93 7.83 -2.29 -10.04
N PRO A 94 8.84 -1.58 -10.62
CA PRO A 94 10.05 -1.22 -9.87
C PRO A 94 9.76 -0.26 -8.70
N ARG A 95 8.74 0.59 -8.81
CA ARG A 95 8.34 1.53 -7.75
C ARG A 95 7.70 0.80 -6.57
N LEU A 96 6.84 -0.19 -6.83
CA LEU A 96 6.27 -1.08 -5.80
C LEU A 96 7.38 -1.90 -5.12
N ALA A 97 8.31 -2.44 -5.90
CA ALA A 97 9.46 -3.18 -5.36
C ALA A 97 10.31 -2.28 -4.45
N ALA A 98 10.63 -1.06 -4.89
CA ALA A 98 11.34 -0.08 -4.07
C ALA A 98 10.58 0.27 -2.80
N HIS A 99 9.25 0.46 -2.87
CA HIS A 99 8.42 0.73 -1.71
C HIS A 99 8.52 -0.41 -0.68
N HIS A 100 8.34 -1.65 -1.13
CA HIS A 100 8.43 -2.84 -0.30
C HIS A 100 9.82 -2.99 0.33
N SER A 101 10.90 -2.88 -0.45
CA SER A 101 12.28 -2.94 0.05
C SER A 101 12.54 -1.88 1.11
N GLN A 102 12.14 -0.63 0.87
CA GLN A 102 12.29 0.46 1.83
C GLN A 102 11.53 0.19 3.13
N THR A 103 10.38 -0.48 3.08
CA THR A 103 9.60 -0.84 4.27
C THR A 103 10.26 -1.97 5.07
N ILE A 104 10.63 -3.08 4.44
CA ILE A 104 11.22 -4.23 5.15
C ILE A 104 12.66 -3.99 5.61
N MET A 105 13.39 -3.07 4.96
CA MET A 105 14.76 -2.68 5.32
C MET A 105 14.81 -1.43 6.20
N ASN A 106 13.67 -0.91 6.67
CA ASN A 106 13.62 0.24 7.57
C ASN A 106 14.13 -0.15 8.96
N ALA A 107 15.32 0.31 9.31
CA ALA A 107 15.97 0.00 10.59
C ALA A 107 15.13 0.44 11.81
N ALA A 108 14.49 1.61 11.75
CA ALA A 108 13.67 2.10 12.87
C ALA A 108 12.42 1.23 13.07
N LEU A 109 11.75 0.80 11.98
CA LEU A 109 10.66 -0.19 12.09
C LEU A 109 11.15 -1.53 12.65
N PHE A 110 12.30 -2.00 12.18
CA PHE A 110 12.90 -3.23 12.67
C PHE A 110 13.17 -3.18 14.17
N ASP A 111 13.74 -2.08 14.67
CA ASP A 111 14.01 -1.89 16.10
C ASP A 111 12.72 -1.92 16.93
N ARG A 112 11.64 -1.29 16.44
CA ARG A 112 10.32 -1.34 17.11
C ARG A 112 9.78 -2.76 17.21
N VAL A 113 9.85 -3.54 16.13
CA VAL A 113 9.44 -4.96 16.12
C VAL A 113 10.32 -5.80 17.03
N GLY A 114 11.64 -5.59 16.97
CA GLY A 114 12.62 -6.25 17.81
C GLY A 114 12.35 -6.04 19.30
N ALA A 115 12.01 -4.82 19.70
CA ALA A 115 11.64 -4.50 21.08
C ALA A 115 10.41 -5.27 21.58
N LEU A 116 9.43 -5.55 20.71
CA LEU A 116 8.27 -6.38 21.06
C LEU A 116 8.62 -7.86 21.16
N MET A 117 9.44 -8.36 20.24
CA MET A 117 9.88 -9.75 20.25
C MET A 117 10.70 -10.09 21.50
N ALA A 118 11.61 -9.18 21.91
CA ALA A 118 12.38 -9.34 23.14
C ALA A 118 11.49 -9.43 24.38
N ARG A 119 10.43 -8.61 24.46
CA ARG A 119 9.46 -8.61 25.57
C ARG A 119 8.57 -9.86 25.61
N ARG A 120 8.35 -10.53 24.48
CA ARG A 120 7.56 -11.78 24.41
C ARG A 120 8.33 -13.01 24.93
N GLY A 121 9.66 -12.98 24.83
CA GLY A 121 10.54 -14.09 25.23
C GLY A 121 10.98 -14.04 26.70
N ALA A 122 10.58 -12.99 27.44
CA ALA A 122 10.79 -12.83 28.88
C ALA A 122 9.58 -13.35 29.66
#